data_AF-A0A9E7AB30-F1
#
_entry.id   AF-A0A9E7AB30-F1
#
_cell.length_a   1.000
_cell.length_b   1.000
_cell.length_c   1.000
_cell.angle_alpha   90.00
_cell.angle_beta   90.00
_cell.angle_gamma   90.00
#
_symmetry.space_group_name_H-M   'P 1'
#
loop_
_entity.id
_entity.type
_entity.pdbx_description
1 polymer ?
#
loop_
_entity_poly.entity_id
_entity_poly.type
_entity_poly.pdbx_seq_one_letter_code
_entity_poly.pdbx_strand_id
1 'polypeptide(L)'
;MKAPRLPLMPRGQFAELTLHEKNAYLQKLADDFAAQHDREQVALDKDALSRLRRYYSRRVWADLRLEDLGGGPLNRTLRNLGEHIRAEHIGEDITAALLQETTPKRVMRAAPQDDAQLMFFVPTIYDAPLKDDVNLMDVAPFSLSKRANRGVIKYELKDSLITIEGGAESGLATVFDYDIFLNMVSYLAEEVQQFRRDESKGLRPSLPPKVYRPSAAHILKFCRRSDGGKSYEDLEAALDRLSNTTIKVVNLSGGKRRAVDSRPLIGGYSVVSRTGANKIDLVEITIPDWVYKSVVTTEKRIPLLTLHQDYFLISSGIGRFIYRLARKAAGRDEAQYSIRELHKRSGSTQELRKFAYDLREFVNRTQAFPMPDYDLSLVEGKDDQKLHMRRRGDDDLKASTGLLAETGDA
;
A
#
# COMPACT_ATOMS: atom_id res chain seq x y z
N MET A 1 5.08 -1.79 31.83
CA MET A 1 4.80 -0.73 32.84
C MET A 1 3.30 -0.45 32.82
N LYS A 2 2.62 -0.36 33.98
CA LYS A 2 1.18 -0.02 34.02
C LYS A 2 0.97 1.35 33.34
N ALA A 3 0.07 1.43 32.37
CA ALA A 3 -0.30 2.69 31.73
C ALA A 3 -0.66 3.74 32.80
N PRO A 4 -0.16 4.98 32.70
CA PRO A 4 -0.47 6.01 33.67
C PRO A 4 -1.98 6.22 33.71
N ARG A 5 -2.59 5.94 34.86
CA ARG A 5 -4.02 6.16 35.08
C ARG A 5 -4.24 7.64 35.32
N LEU A 6 -4.95 8.30 34.41
CA LEU A 6 -5.46 9.66 34.66
C LEU A 6 -6.39 9.63 35.89
N PRO A 7 -6.12 10.41 36.94
CA PRO A 7 -6.93 10.41 38.15
C PRO A 7 -8.23 11.19 37.91
N LEU A 8 -9.28 10.49 37.46
CA LEU A 8 -10.58 11.10 37.19
C LEU A 8 -11.36 11.38 38.50
N MET A 9 -11.84 12.61 38.64
CA MET A 9 -12.76 13.03 39.70
C MET A 9 -14.08 12.24 39.63
N PRO A 10 -14.58 11.73 40.78
CA PRO A 10 -15.89 11.09 40.87
C PRO A 10 -17.03 11.98 40.37
N ARG A 11 -18.06 11.39 39.76
CA ARG A 11 -19.17 12.12 39.13
C ARG A 11 -19.95 13.01 40.08
N GLY A 12 -20.15 12.57 41.33
CA GLY A 12 -20.84 13.36 42.35
C GLY A 12 -20.15 14.69 42.59
N GLN A 13 -18.82 14.64 42.80
CA GLN A 13 -17.97 15.82 42.99
C GLN A 13 -17.93 16.69 41.73
N PHE A 14 -17.83 16.10 40.54
CA PHE A 14 -17.85 16.88 39.30
C PHE A 14 -19.20 17.58 39.07
N ALA A 15 -20.32 16.98 39.48
CA ALA A 15 -21.64 17.58 39.30
C ALA A 15 -21.83 18.86 40.14
N GLU A 16 -21.24 18.89 41.33
CA GLU A 16 -21.28 20.01 42.29
C GLU A 16 -20.48 21.24 41.83
N LEU A 17 -19.52 21.06 40.91
CA LEU A 17 -18.71 22.15 40.37
C LEU A 17 -19.54 23.16 39.55
N THR A 18 -19.17 24.43 39.63
CA THR A 18 -19.70 25.48 38.75
C THR A 18 -19.26 25.25 37.29
N LEU A 19 -19.90 25.94 36.35
CA LEU A 19 -19.55 25.86 34.93
C LEU A 19 -18.07 26.17 34.65
N HIS A 20 -17.56 27.22 35.31
CA HIS A 20 -16.19 27.67 35.16
C HIS A 20 -15.21 26.62 35.72
N GLU A 21 -15.50 26.08 36.90
CA GLU A 21 -14.69 25.02 37.53
C GLU A 21 -14.70 23.71 36.74
N LYS A 22 -15.84 23.34 36.15
CA LYS A 22 -15.94 22.18 35.23
C LYS A 22 -15.03 22.35 34.02
N ASN A 23 -15.03 23.54 33.42
CA ASN A 23 -14.18 23.82 32.26
C ASN A 23 -12.70 23.82 32.64
N ALA A 24 -12.34 24.45 33.76
CA ALA A 24 -10.97 24.50 34.25
C ALA A 24 -10.44 23.10 34.61
N TYR A 25 -11.26 22.25 35.22
CA TYR A 25 -10.92 20.87 35.50
C TYR A 25 -10.67 20.06 34.22
N LEU A 26 -11.52 20.22 33.20
CA LEU A 26 -11.36 19.52 31.92
C LEU A 26 -10.14 19.99 31.12
N GLN A 27 -9.83 21.29 31.18
CA GLN A 27 -8.59 21.83 30.61
C GLN A 27 -7.37 21.25 31.31
N LYS A 28 -7.35 21.29 32.65
CA LYS A 28 -6.26 20.71 33.45
C LYS A 28 -6.06 19.22 33.15
N LEU A 29 -7.14 18.45 33.02
CA LEU A 29 -7.07 17.03 32.67
C LEU A 29 -6.43 16.80 31.29
N ALA A 30 -6.71 17.69 30.32
CA ALA A 30 -6.09 17.65 29.00
C ALA A 30 -4.60 18.01 29.06
N ASP A 31 -4.24 19.01 29.87
CA ASP A 31 -2.85 19.46 30.04
C ASP A 31 -2.00 18.41 30.77
N ASP A 32 -2.54 17.78 31.82
CA ASP A 32 -1.90 16.70 32.59
C ASP A 32 -1.67 15.47 31.70
N PHE A 33 -2.63 15.13 30.84
CA PHE A 33 -2.48 14.08 29.84
C PHE A 33 -1.40 14.43 28.81
N ALA A 34 -1.38 15.67 28.32
CA ALA A 34 -0.35 16.12 27.38
C ALA A 34 1.05 16.02 27.99
N ALA A 35 1.22 16.46 29.25
CA ALA A 35 2.48 16.37 29.97
C ALA A 35 2.95 14.93 30.23
N GLN A 36 2.03 14.01 30.56
CA GLN A 36 2.37 12.59 30.79
C GLN A 36 2.80 11.85 29.52
N HIS A 37 2.43 12.37 28.35
CA HIS A 37 2.64 11.73 27.06
C HIS A 37 3.54 12.53 26.11
N ASP A 38 4.30 13.49 26.66
CA ASP A 38 5.23 14.36 25.94
C ASP A 38 4.58 15.06 24.72
N ARG A 39 3.38 15.62 24.94
CA ARG A 39 2.58 16.32 23.92
C ARG A 39 2.50 17.82 24.20
N GLU A 40 2.30 18.58 23.14
CA GLU A 40 2.03 20.01 23.21
C GLU A 40 0.66 20.29 23.88
N GLN A 41 0.64 21.24 24.83
CA GLN A 41 -0.57 21.64 25.53
C GLN A 41 -1.40 22.59 24.67
N VAL A 42 -2.70 22.32 24.53
CA VAL A 42 -3.61 23.10 23.67
C VAL A 42 -4.83 23.54 24.48
N ALA A 43 -5.19 24.82 24.36
CA ALA A 43 -6.40 25.37 24.96
C ALA A 43 -7.67 24.83 24.26
N LEU A 44 -8.56 24.22 25.04
CA LEU A 44 -9.82 23.67 24.54
C LEU A 44 -10.81 24.80 24.23
N ASP A 45 -11.42 24.72 23.05
CA ASP A 45 -12.47 25.67 22.66
C ASP A 45 -13.80 25.43 23.40
N LYS A 46 -14.72 26.38 23.26
CA LYS A 46 -16.03 26.35 23.96
C LYS A 46 -16.86 25.11 23.60
N ASP A 47 -16.73 24.60 22.38
CA ASP A 47 -17.50 23.46 21.89
C ASP A 47 -16.91 22.12 22.37
N ALA A 48 -15.59 22.00 22.42
CA ALA A 48 -14.86 20.91 23.04
C ALA A 48 -15.20 20.80 24.53
N LEU A 49 -15.12 21.92 25.27
CA LEU A 49 -15.48 21.97 26.69
C LEU A 49 -16.95 21.62 26.94
N SER A 50 -17.86 22.08 26.07
CA SER A 50 -19.29 21.74 26.15
C SER A 50 -19.56 20.24 25.96
N ARG A 51 -18.93 19.62 24.96
CA ARG A 51 -19.03 18.17 24.69
C ARG A 51 -18.46 17.34 25.83
N LEU A 52 -17.26 17.70 26.30
CA LEU A 52 -16.59 17.01 27.40
C LEU A 52 -17.39 17.11 28.71
N ARG A 53 -17.98 18.28 29.03
CA ARG A 53 -18.86 18.42 30.22
C ARG A 53 -20.09 17.53 30.17
N ARG A 54 -20.78 17.47 29.02
CA ARG A 54 -21.97 16.63 28.85
C ARG A 54 -21.62 15.16 28.98
N TYR A 55 -20.53 14.75 28.36
CA TYR A 55 -20.01 13.39 28.44
C TYR A 55 -19.63 12.99 29.87
N TYR A 56 -18.87 13.84 30.57
CA TYR A 56 -18.44 13.60 31.94
C TYR A 56 -19.63 13.47 32.92
N SER A 57 -20.67 14.29 32.71
CA SER A 57 -21.83 14.37 33.61
C SER A 57 -22.81 13.21 33.42
N ARG A 58 -23.11 12.81 32.18
CA ARG A 58 -24.19 11.84 31.90
C ARG A 58 -23.71 10.47 31.44
N ARG A 59 -22.51 10.37 30.84
CA ARG A 59 -21.99 9.14 30.22
C ARG A 59 -23.01 8.40 29.35
N VAL A 60 -23.90 9.15 28.68
CA VAL A 60 -24.85 8.62 27.69
C VAL A 60 -24.37 9.07 26.31
N TRP A 61 -24.06 8.10 25.46
CA TRP A 61 -23.48 8.32 24.13
C TRP A 61 -24.41 9.08 23.16
N ALA A 62 -25.73 9.04 23.38
CA ALA A 62 -26.73 9.76 22.59
C ALA A 62 -26.54 11.29 22.59
N ASP A 63 -25.90 11.84 23.62
CA ASP A 63 -25.64 13.28 23.73
C ASP A 63 -24.57 13.80 22.76
N LEU A 64 -23.81 12.90 22.13
CA LEU A 64 -22.86 13.23 21.06
C LEU A 64 -23.56 13.49 19.71
N ARG A 65 -24.87 13.24 19.61
CA ARG A 65 -25.70 13.43 18.40
C ARG A 65 -25.13 12.73 17.16
N LEU A 66 -24.85 11.43 17.28
CA LEU A 66 -24.38 10.61 16.16
C LEU A 66 -25.49 10.23 15.17
N GLU A 67 -26.75 10.41 15.55
CA GLU A 67 -27.94 10.13 14.74
C GLU A 67 -28.11 11.12 13.57
N ASP A 68 -27.48 12.30 13.68
CA ASP A 68 -27.39 13.28 12.59
C ASP A 68 -26.32 12.89 11.53
N LEU A 69 -25.65 11.73 11.70
CA LEU A 69 -24.71 11.17 10.74
C LEU A 69 -25.36 9.98 10.01
N GLY A 70 -25.39 10.03 8.67
CA GLY A 70 -26.10 9.04 7.82
C GLY A 70 -25.53 7.60 7.84
N GLY A 71 -26.23 6.65 7.20
CA GLY A 71 -26.05 5.18 7.30
C GLY A 71 -24.77 4.54 6.73
N GLY A 72 -23.62 5.19 6.87
CA GLY A 72 -22.33 4.71 6.36
C GLY A 72 -21.70 3.55 7.16
N PRO A 73 -20.65 2.92 6.61
CA PRO A 73 -19.88 1.85 7.26
C PRO A 73 -19.34 2.22 8.65
N LEU A 74 -18.97 3.51 8.83
CA LEU A 74 -18.51 4.12 10.08
C LEU A 74 -19.57 4.01 11.19
N ASN A 75 -20.85 4.17 10.85
CA ASN A 75 -21.94 4.16 11.82
C ASN A 75 -22.33 2.74 12.23
N ARG A 76 -22.04 1.75 11.37
CA ARG A 76 -22.17 0.33 11.69
C ARG A 76 -21.01 -0.15 12.58
N THR A 77 -19.80 0.39 12.39
CA THR A 77 -18.64 0.15 13.25
C THR A 77 -18.81 0.80 14.63
N LEU A 78 -19.33 2.03 14.70
CA LEU A 78 -19.65 2.70 15.97
C LEU A 78 -20.75 2.00 16.78
N ARG A 79 -21.69 1.32 16.11
CA ARG A 79 -22.74 0.52 16.76
C ARG A 79 -22.18 -0.78 17.34
N ASN A 80 -21.28 -1.47 16.61
CA ASN A 80 -20.59 -2.66 17.10
C ASN A 80 -19.56 -2.34 18.20
N LEU A 81 -18.86 -1.21 18.10
CA LEU A 81 -17.97 -0.69 19.13
C LEU A 81 -18.75 -0.38 20.43
N GLY A 82 -19.99 0.09 20.31
CA GLY A 82 -20.89 0.32 21.45
C GLY A 82 -21.30 -0.94 22.21
N GLU A 83 -21.38 -2.10 21.55
CA GLU A 83 -21.60 -3.39 22.23
C GLU A 83 -20.32 -3.90 22.92
N HIS A 84 -19.14 -3.61 22.35
CA HIS A 84 -17.84 -3.95 22.94
C HIS A 84 -17.45 -3.04 24.13
N ILE A 85 -17.82 -1.76 24.11
CA ILE A 85 -17.61 -0.78 25.20
C ILE A 85 -18.39 -1.15 26.48
N ARG A 86 -19.46 -1.95 26.36
CA ARG A 86 -20.22 -2.46 27.52
C ARG A 86 -19.38 -3.40 28.41
N ALA A 87 -18.24 -3.90 27.92
CA ALA A 87 -17.45 -4.95 28.56
C ALA A 87 -15.93 -4.67 28.64
N GLU A 88 -15.51 -3.49 29.14
CA GLU A 88 -14.21 -3.29 29.86
C GLU A 88 -13.03 -2.51 29.20
N HIS A 89 -13.07 -1.93 28.00
CA HIS A 89 -11.83 -1.32 27.38
C HIS A 89 -11.88 0.18 27.03
N ILE A 90 -12.39 1.01 27.96
CA ILE A 90 -12.52 2.48 27.79
C ILE A 90 -11.18 3.21 27.53
N GLY A 91 -10.04 2.67 27.98
CA GLY A 91 -8.73 3.31 27.79
C GLY A 91 -8.12 3.13 26.40
N GLU A 92 -8.41 2.01 25.75
CA GLU A 92 -7.88 1.68 24.43
C GLU A 92 -8.57 2.48 23.33
N ASP A 93 -9.88 2.72 23.47
CA ASP A 93 -10.66 3.50 22.51
C ASP A 93 -10.27 4.99 22.49
N ILE A 94 -9.99 5.59 23.66
CA ILE A 94 -9.50 6.97 23.75
C ILE A 94 -8.10 7.08 23.13
N THR A 95 -7.25 6.08 23.37
CA THR A 95 -5.91 6.03 22.79
C THR A 95 -5.98 5.85 21.27
N ALA A 96 -6.88 5.00 20.76
CA ALA A 96 -7.12 4.80 19.34
C ALA A 96 -7.66 6.06 18.65
N ALA A 97 -8.61 6.77 19.28
CA ALA A 97 -9.13 8.04 18.77
C ALA A 97 -8.03 9.11 18.73
N LEU A 98 -7.21 9.20 19.78
CA LEU A 98 -6.08 10.14 19.81
C LEU A 98 -5.01 9.79 18.77
N LEU A 99 -4.68 8.51 18.56
CA LEU A 99 -3.76 8.05 17.51
C LEU A 99 -4.32 8.33 16.10
N GLN A 100 -5.64 8.30 15.94
CA GLN A 100 -6.31 8.60 14.67
C GLN A 100 -6.31 10.09 14.34
N GLU A 101 -6.41 10.96 15.35
CA GLU A 101 -6.40 12.41 15.22
C GLU A 101 -4.97 13.01 15.21
N THR A 102 -4.01 12.38 15.89
CA THR A 102 -2.59 12.78 15.83
C THR A 102 -1.89 12.13 14.64
N THR A 103 -1.76 12.91 13.56
CA THR A 103 -1.02 12.61 12.32
C THR A 103 0.50 12.64 12.60
N PRO A 104 1.35 11.84 11.91
CA PRO A 104 1.12 11.21 10.60
C PRO A 104 0.61 9.77 10.60
N LYS A 105 -0.40 9.53 9.74
CA LYS A 105 -0.79 8.18 9.30
C LYS A 105 0.43 7.49 8.68
N ARG A 106 0.74 6.28 9.16
CA ARG A 106 1.88 5.49 8.66
C ARG A 106 1.78 5.28 7.14
N VAL A 107 2.92 5.43 6.46
CA VAL A 107 3.05 5.15 5.02
C VAL A 107 2.93 3.65 4.75
N MET A 108 3.51 2.87 5.66
CA MET A 108 3.55 1.42 5.65
C MET A 108 2.39 0.87 6.48
N ARG A 109 1.71 -0.17 6.00
CA ARG A 109 0.83 -0.99 6.84
C ARG A 109 1.67 -1.94 7.68
N ALA A 110 1.10 -2.42 8.79
CA ALA A 110 1.71 -3.49 9.57
C ALA A 110 1.90 -4.75 8.71
N ALA A 111 3.01 -5.44 8.92
CA ALA A 111 3.21 -6.77 8.36
C ALA A 111 2.16 -7.74 8.95
N PRO A 112 1.69 -8.74 8.18
CA PRO A 112 0.88 -9.82 8.73
C PRO A 112 1.61 -10.54 9.87
N GLN A 113 0.87 -11.14 10.79
CA GLN A 113 1.45 -11.87 11.93
C GLN A 113 2.28 -13.08 11.48
N ASP A 114 1.81 -13.79 10.45
CA ASP A 114 2.45 -15.01 9.92
C ASP A 114 3.59 -14.73 8.92
N ASP A 115 3.98 -13.47 8.76
CA ASP A 115 4.98 -13.03 7.79
C ASP A 115 6.39 -13.55 8.16
N ALA A 116 6.66 -13.78 9.44
CA ALA A 116 7.91 -14.36 9.93
C ALA A 116 7.97 -15.90 9.83
N GLN A 117 6.85 -16.57 9.62
CA GLN A 117 6.80 -18.03 9.61
C GLN A 117 7.27 -18.56 8.25
N LEU A 118 8.40 -19.27 8.18
CA LEU A 118 8.81 -19.95 6.96
C LEU A 118 7.79 -21.04 6.57
N MET A 119 7.45 -21.15 5.28
CA MET A 119 6.61 -22.25 4.81
C MET A 119 7.48 -23.50 4.72
N PHE A 120 7.41 -24.35 5.74
CA PHE A 120 8.33 -25.48 5.96
C PHE A 120 8.30 -26.57 4.85
N PHE A 121 7.40 -26.46 3.87
CA PHE A 121 7.19 -27.45 2.79
C PHE A 121 6.99 -26.83 1.40
N VAL A 122 7.47 -25.60 1.19
CA VAL A 122 7.33 -24.92 -0.11
C VAL A 122 8.70 -24.81 -0.78
N PRO A 123 8.83 -25.13 -2.09
CA PRO A 123 10.09 -25.01 -2.82
C PRO A 123 10.77 -23.64 -2.64
N THR A 124 12.09 -23.60 -2.53
CA THR A 124 12.88 -22.35 -2.33
C THR A 124 12.64 -21.26 -3.37
N ILE A 125 12.13 -21.62 -4.56
CA ILE A 125 11.76 -20.69 -5.64
C ILE A 125 10.69 -19.67 -5.17
N TYR A 126 9.95 -20.03 -4.13
CA TYR A 126 8.87 -19.22 -3.56
C TYR A 126 9.35 -18.15 -2.56
N ASP A 127 10.64 -18.17 -2.18
CA ASP A 127 11.33 -17.08 -1.46
C ASP A 127 12.15 -16.20 -2.43
N ALA A 128 11.79 -16.21 -3.73
CA ALA A 128 12.48 -15.44 -4.75
C ALA A 128 12.57 -13.93 -4.40
N PRO A 129 13.70 -13.27 -4.70
CA PRO A 129 13.80 -11.83 -4.54
C PRO A 129 12.75 -11.13 -5.41
N LEU A 130 12.01 -10.17 -4.85
CA LEU A 130 10.99 -9.41 -5.57
C LEU A 130 11.59 -8.69 -6.79
N LYS A 131 11.10 -9.01 -7.99
CA LYS A 131 11.50 -8.42 -9.26
C LYS A 131 10.35 -7.66 -9.92
N ASP A 132 10.70 -6.59 -10.64
CA ASP A 132 9.78 -5.83 -11.49
C ASP A 132 10.44 -5.48 -12.83
N ASP A 133 9.63 -5.35 -13.88
CA ASP A 133 10.07 -5.08 -15.25
C ASP A 133 10.31 -3.58 -15.47
N VAL A 134 11.53 -3.24 -15.86
CA VAL A 134 11.98 -1.85 -16.09
C VAL A 134 11.12 -1.11 -17.11
N ASN A 135 10.58 -1.83 -18.09
CA ASN A 135 9.73 -1.26 -19.14
C ASN A 135 8.38 -0.79 -18.60
N LEU A 136 7.91 -1.37 -17.49
CA LEU A 136 6.64 -1.03 -16.85
C LEU A 136 6.78 -0.08 -15.67
N MET A 137 7.99 0.36 -15.34
CA MET A 137 8.25 1.25 -14.20
C MET A 137 8.16 2.75 -14.56
N ASP A 138 8.16 3.11 -15.85
CA ASP A 138 8.16 4.51 -16.29
C ASP A 138 6.79 5.20 -16.16
N VAL A 139 5.76 4.41 -16.43
CA VAL A 139 4.35 4.77 -16.45
C VAL A 139 3.59 3.67 -15.74
N ALA A 140 2.47 3.99 -15.10
CA ALA A 140 1.69 2.98 -14.39
C ALA A 140 0.89 2.10 -15.39
N PRO A 141 1.11 0.77 -15.46
CA PRO A 141 0.27 -0.13 -16.26
C PRO A 141 -1.05 -0.49 -15.55
N PHE A 142 -1.43 0.28 -14.52
CA PHE A 142 -2.53 -0.01 -13.61
C PHE A 142 -3.13 1.28 -13.07
N SER A 143 -4.30 1.19 -12.45
CA SER A 143 -4.89 2.28 -11.67
C SER A 143 -4.24 2.42 -10.29
N LEU A 144 -4.05 3.65 -9.80
CA LEU A 144 -3.59 3.93 -8.43
C LEU A 144 -4.68 3.76 -7.37
N SER A 145 -5.94 3.63 -7.78
CA SER A 145 -7.07 3.49 -6.86
C SER A 145 -7.05 2.14 -6.16
N LYS A 146 -7.51 2.10 -4.90
CA LYS A 146 -7.75 0.84 -4.16
C LYS A 146 -8.94 0.06 -4.70
N ARG A 147 -9.86 0.74 -5.38
CA ARG A 147 -11.07 0.14 -5.96
C ARG A 147 -10.91 0.02 -7.46
N ALA A 148 -11.56 -0.99 -8.03
CA ALA A 148 -11.69 -1.14 -9.47
C ALA A 148 -12.28 0.14 -10.06
N ASN A 149 -11.68 0.62 -11.14
CA ASN A 149 -12.19 1.73 -11.92
C ASN A 149 -12.34 1.27 -13.37
N ARG A 150 -13.48 1.59 -13.97
CA ARG A 150 -13.69 1.39 -15.40
C ARG A 150 -13.00 2.54 -16.11
N GLY A 151 -12.09 2.25 -17.03
CA GLY A 151 -11.41 3.32 -17.73
C GLY A 151 -10.29 2.86 -18.63
N VAL A 152 -9.78 3.83 -19.37
CA VAL A 152 -8.62 3.71 -20.24
C VAL A 152 -7.60 4.74 -19.77
N ILE A 153 -6.35 4.32 -19.59
CA ILE A 153 -5.23 5.23 -19.30
C ILE A 153 -4.44 5.44 -20.58
N LYS A 154 -4.17 6.69 -20.95
CA LYS A 154 -3.40 7.03 -22.15
C LYS A 154 -2.16 7.80 -21.77
N TYR A 155 -1.02 7.35 -22.28
CA TYR A 155 0.27 8.01 -22.12
C TYR A 155 0.81 8.43 -23.48
N GLU A 156 1.20 9.69 -23.58
CA GLU A 156 1.90 10.24 -24.73
C GLU A 156 3.37 10.45 -24.34
N LEU A 157 4.22 9.51 -24.74
CA LEU A 157 5.67 9.58 -24.60
C LEU A 157 6.29 10.15 -25.88
N LYS A 158 7.58 10.49 -25.84
CA LYS A 158 8.30 11.08 -26.98
C LYS A 158 8.24 10.18 -28.23
N ASP A 159 8.41 8.87 -28.03
CA ASP A 159 8.58 7.90 -29.12
C ASP A 159 7.44 6.89 -29.22
N SER A 160 6.44 6.95 -28.33
CA SER A 160 5.33 6.00 -28.32
C SER A 160 4.05 6.55 -27.67
N LEU A 161 2.91 6.03 -28.11
CA LEU A 161 1.62 6.18 -27.43
C LEU A 161 1.30 4.85 -26.73
N ILE A 162 1.04 4.91 -25.43
CA ILE A 162 0.68 3.73 -24.64
C ILE A 162 -0.77 3.89 -24.18
N THR A 163 -1.58 2.87 -24.38
CA THR A 163 -2.97 2.80 -23.92
C THR A 163 -3.13 1.58 -23.04
N ILE A 164 -3.61 1.77 -21.81
CA ILE A 164 -3.94 0.70 -20.87
C ILE A 164 -5.46 0.59 -20.81
N GLU A 165 -5.99 -0.58 -21.15
CA GLU A 165 -7.43 -0.82 -21.21
C GLU A 165 -7.78 -1.98 -20.28
N GLY A 166 -8.81 -1.81 -19.45
CA GLY A 166 -9.34 -2.85 -18.56
C GLY A 166 -10.61 -3.47 -19.13
N GLY A 167 -11.05 -4.57 -18.51
CA GLY A 167 -12.30 -5.23 -18.90
C GLY A 167 -13.53 -4.37 -18.64
N ALA A 168 -14.57 -4.54 -19.46
CA ALA A 168 -15.81 -3.77 -19.32
C ALA A 168 -16.48 -3.98 -17.95
N GLU A 169 -16.52 -5.22 -17.47
CA GLU A 169 -17.12 -5.57 -16.18
C GLU A 169 -16.11 -5.51 -15.02
N SER A 170 -14.93 -6.11 -15.20
CA SER A 170 -13.88 -6.23 -14.18
C SER A 170 -13.15 -4.91 -13.89
N GLY A 171 -13.03 -4.04 -14.89
CA GLY A 171 -12.27 -2.79 -14.81
C GLY A 171 -10.76 -2.98 -14.98
N LEU A 172 -10.00 -1.89 -14.77
CA LEU A 172 -8.54 -1.91 -14.82
C LEU A 172 -7.95 -2.62 -13.60
N ALA A 173 -6.86 -3.35 -13.81
CA ALA A 173 -5.99 -3.80 -12.73
C ALA A 173 -5.52 -2.59 -11.90
N THR A 174 -5.55 -2.76 -10.59
CA THR A 174 -5.03 -1.78 -9.63
C THR A 174 -3.55 -2.04 -9.36
N VAL A 175 -2.86 -1.04 -8.82
CA VAL A 175 -1.49 -1.17 -8.30
C VAL A 175 -1.35 -2.26 -7.24
N PHE A 176 -2.44 -2.63 -6.56
CA PHE A 176 -2.46 -3.72 -5.62
C PHE A 176 -2.55 -5.05 -6.36
N ASP A 177 -3.44 -5.19 -7.33
CA ASP A 177 -3.53 -6.40 -8.16
C ASP A 177 -2.20 -6.72 -8.85
N TYR A 178 -1.47 -5.68 -9.27
CA TYR A 178 -0.15 -5.80 -9.88
C TYR A 178 0.88 -6.54 -8.99
N ASP A 179 0.67 -6.64 -7.68
CA ASP A 179 1.53 -7.47 -6.81
C ASP A 179 1.58 -8.94 -7.27
N ILE A 180 0.47 -9.46 -7.81
CA ILE A 180 0.40 -10.83 -8.34
C ILE A 180 1.25 -10.96 -9.60
N PHE A 181 1.25 -9.92 -10.45
CA PHE A 181 2.13 -9.86 -11.61
C PHE A 181 3.61 -9.83 -11.18
N LEU A 182 3.95 -9.06 -10.15
CA LEU A 182 5.31 -9.04 -9.59
C LEU A 182 5.72 -10.42 -9.06
N ASN A 183 4.82 -11.13 -8.38
CA ASN A 183 5.07 -12.49 -7.92
C ASN A 183 5.37 -13.43 -9.09
N MET A 184 4.50 -13.45 -10.11
CA MET A 184 4.70 -14.27 -11.32
C MET A 184 6.05 -13.99 -12.01
N VAL A 185 6.42 -12.71 -12.16
CA VAL A 185 7.71 -12.32 -12.77
C VAL A 185 8.89 -12.72 -11.90
N SER A 186 8.78 -12.56 -10.58
CA SER A 186 9.83 -12.96 -9.62
C SER A 186 10.06 -14.47 -9.65
N TYR A 187 8.98 -15.26 -9.66
CA TYR A 187 9.02 -16.71 -9.82
C TYR A 187 9.72 -17.12 -11.12
N LEU A 188 9.31 -16.56 -12.26
CA LEU A 188 9.90 -16.89 -13.55
C LEU A 188 11.40 -16.53 -13.61
N ALA A 189 11.79 -15.41 -13.01
CA ALA A 189 13.18 -15.00 -12.95
C ALA A 189 14.04 -15.97 -12.13
N GLU A 190 13.52 -16.48 -11.01
CA GLU A 190 14.20 -17.47 -10.19
C GLU A 190 14.31 -18.82 -10.91
N GLU A 191 13.25 -19.27 -11.59
CA GLU A 191 13.29 -20.49 -12.43
C GLU A 191 14.35 -20.40 -13.53
N VAL A 192 14.45 -19.26 -14.22
CA VAL A 192 15.49 -19.03 -15.23
C VAL A 192 16.88 -19.00 -14.58
N GLN A 193 17.00 -18.40 -13.40
CA GLN A 193 18.26 -18.39 -12.67
C GLN A 193 18.68 -19.81 -12.26
N GLN A 194 17.75 -20.64 -11.79
CA GLN A 194 18.00 -22.03 -11.45
C GLN A 194 18.39 -22.84 -12.71
N PHE A 195 17.64 -22.68 -13.80
CA PHE A 195 17.97 -23.29 -15.10
C PHE A 195 19.41 -22.98 -15.52
N ARG A 196 19.83 -21.70 -15.48
CA ARG A 196 21.20 -21.28 -15.85
C ARG A 196 22.25 -21.83 -14.88
N ARG A 197 21.95 -21.92 -13.58
CA ARG A 197 22.86 -22.52 -12.59
C ARG A 197 23.05 -24.00 -12.88
N ASP A 198 21.98 -24.74 -13.18
CA ASP A 198 22.04 -26.17 -13.44
C ASP A 198 22.73 -26.47 -14.78
N GLU A 199 22.46 -25.69 -15.82
CA GLU A 199 23.18 -25.74 -17.09
C GLU A 199 24.68 -25.48 -16.89
N SER A 200 25.07 -24.50 -16.06
CA SER A 200 26.48 -24.21 -15.76
C SER A 200 27.20 -25.35 -15.02
N LYS A 201 26.45 -26.23 -14.35
CA LYS A 201 26.97 -27.46 -13.71
C LYS A 201 27.02 -28.65 -14.68
N GLY A 202 26.69 -28.46 -15.95
CA GLY A 202 26.64 -29.52 -16.97
C GLY A 202 25.39 -30.40 -16.90
N LEU A 203 24.38 -30.01 -16.12
CA LEU A 203 23.07 -30.68 -16.14
C LEU A 203 22.33 -30.30 -17.44
N ARG A 204 21.32 -31.09 -17.82
CA ARG A 204 20.45 -30.83 -18.98
C ARG A 204 19.02 -30.48 -18.51
N PRO A 205 18.81 -29.34 -17.83
CA PRO A 205 17.48 -28.95 -17.39
C PRO A 205 16.59 -28.61 -18.58
N SER A 206 15.27 -28.76 -18.42
CA SER A 206 14.30 -28.23 -19.39
C SER A 206 14.11 -26.72 -19.17
N LEU A 207 13.81 -25.98 -20.24
CA LEU A 207 13.44 -24.57 -20.13
C LEU A 207 12.24 -24.38 -19.19
N PRO A 208 12.19 -23.28 -18.40
CA PRO A 208 11.07 -23.00 -17.52
C PRO A 208 9.73 -22.98 -18.28
N PRO A 209 8.65 -23.54 -17.70
CA PRO A 209 7.35 -23.55 -18.35
C PRO A 209 6.78 -22.13 -18.46
N LYS A 210 5.91 -21.91 -19.45
CA LYS A 210 5.19 -20.64 -19.64
C LYS A 210 3.94 -20.52 -18.77
N VAL A 211 3.94 -21.19 -17.63
CA VAL A 211 2.80 -21.33 -16.74
C VAL A 211 3.30 -21.20 -15.31
N TYR A 212 2.62 -20.38 -14.51
CA TYR A 212 2.88 -20.17 -13.10
C TYR A 212 1.75 -20.81 -12.29
N ARG A 213 2.05 -21.78 -11.42
CA ARG A 213 1.05 -22.58 -10.67
C ARG A 213 1.19 -22.47 -9.14
N PRO A 214 0.99 -21.29 -8.53
CA PRO A 214 1.06 -21.14 -7.08
C PRO A 214 -0.24 -21.56 -6.39
N SER A 215 -0.15 -21.86 -5.08
CA SER A 215 -1.33 -21.82 -4.23
C SER A 215 -1.74 -20.38 -3.90
N ALA A 216 -3.01 -20.16 -3.61
CA ALA A 216 -3.56 -18.87 -3.22
C ALA A 216 -2.90 -18.36 -1.92
N ALA A 217 -2.69 -19.26 -0.95
CA ALA A 217 -1.96 -18.95 0.28
C ALA A 217 -0.53 -18.46 -0.02
N HIS A 218 0.15 -19.09 -0.99
CA HIS A 218 1.47 -18.65 -1.43
C HIS A 218 1.42 -17.22 -2.00
N ILE A 219 0.48 -16.92 -2.91
CA ILE A 219 0.36 -15.57 -3.50
C ILE A 219 0.15 -14.54 -2.41
N LEU A 220 -0.80 -14.80 -1.50
CA LEU A 220 -1.13 -13.87 -0.41
C LEU A 220 0.09 -13.62 0.47
N LYS A 221 0.81 -14.67 0.85
CA LYS A 221 2.03 -14.57 1.67
C LYS A 221 3.14 -13.79 0.97
N PHE A 222 3.48 -14.12 -0.29
CA PHE A 222 4.50 -13.41 -1.05
C PHE A 222 4.18 -11.91 -1.17
N CYS A 223 2.91 -11.58 -1.42
CA CYS A 223 2.42 -10.19 -1.48
C CYS A 223 2.20 -9.57 -0.08
N ARG A 224 2.59 -10.27 0.99
CA ARG A 224 2.44 -9.91 2.41
C ARG A 224 1.02 -9.51 2.79
N ARG A 225 0.01 -10.12 2.19
CA ARG A 225 -1.42 -9.88 2.46
C ARG A 225 -1.88 -10.76 3.62
N SER A 226 -2.96 -10.37 4.28
CA SER A 226 -3.68 -11.25 5.20
C SER A 226 -4.23 -12.47 4.47
N ASP A 227 -4.40 -13.56 5.19
CA ASP A 227 -4.94 -14.85 4.73
C ASP A 227 -6.41 -15.07 5.15
N GLY A 228 -7.12 -13.98 5.49
CA GLY A 228 -8.55 -14.03 5.83
C GLY A 228 -9.43 -14.42 4.63
N GLY A 229 -10.66 -14.90 4.90
CA GLY A 229 -11.56 -15.38 3.86
C GLY A 229 -11.83 -14.40 2.71
N LYS A 230 -12.02 -13.12 3.04
CA LYS A 230 -12.19 -12.05 2.05
C LYS A 230 -10.98 -11.88 1.11
N SER A 231 -9.77 -12.17 1.59
CA SER A 231 -8.55 -12.04 0.78
C SER A 231 -8.52 -13.02 -0.39
N TYR A 232 -9.18 -14.17 -0.28
CA TYR A 232 -9.32 -15.14 -1.38
C TYR A 232 -10.32 -14.66 -2.44
N GLU A 233 -11.44 -14.06 -2.02
CA GLU A 233 -12.40 -13.43 -2.95
C GLU A 233 -11.76 -12.25 -3.68
N ASP A 234 -11.04 -11.40 -2.94
CA ASP A 234 -10.32 -10.26 -3.50
C ASP A 234 -9.21 -10.71 -4.48
N LEU A 235 -8.59 -11.87 -4.23
CA LEU A 235 -7.58 -12.48 -5.11
C LEU A 235 -8.20 -12.96 -6.43
N GLU A 236 -9.33 -13.66 -6.38
CA GLU A 236 -10.05 -14.08 -7.59
C GLU A 236 -10.46 -12.85 -8.44
N ALA A 237 -11.03 -11.83 -7.81
CA ALA A 237 -11.37 -10.57 -8.48
C ALA A 237 -10.14 -9.82 -9.03
N ALA A 238 -8.98 -9.94 -8.39
CA ALA A 238 -7.73 -9.36 -8.88
C ALA A 238 -7.22 -10.09 -10.13
N LEU A 239 -7.34 -11.43 -10.18
CA LEU A 239 -7.00 -12.23 -11.36
C LEU A 239 -7.90 -11.88 -12.55
N ASP A 240 -9.20 -11.66 -12.33
CA ASP A 240 -10.12 -11.17 -13.36
C ASP A 240 -9.70 -9.80 -13.91
N ARG A 241 -9.25 -8.88 -13.06
CA ARG A 241 -8.79 -7.56 -13.52
C ARG A 241 -7.48 -7.66 -14.30
N LEU A 242 -6.54 -8.46 -13.83
CA LEU A 242 -5.25 -8.65 -14.49
C LEU A 242 -5.40 -9.31 -15.86
N SER A 243 -6.22 -10.35 -15.98
CA SER A 243 -6.44 -11.08 -17.23
C SER A 243 -7.08 -10.21 -18.30
N ASN A 244 -7.95 -9.28 -17.88
CA ASN A 244 -8.64 -8.37 -18.78
C ASN A 244 -7.94 -7.03 -18.98
N THR A 245 -6.77 -6.80 -18.36
CA THR A 245 -5.99 -5.58 -18.55
C THR A 245 -4.96 -5.76 -19.66
N THR A 246 -5.04 -4.90 -20.68
CA THR A 246 -4.17 -4.93 -21.85
C THR A 246 -3.35 -3.65 -21.99
N ILE A 247 -2.10 -3.81 -22.45
CA ILE A 247 -1.17 -2.74 -22.75
C ILE A 247 -1.02 -2.67 -24.27
N LYS A 248 -1.49 -1.57 -24.85
CA LYS A 248 -1.37 -1.28 -26.28
C LYS A 248 -0.31 -0.22 -26.50
N VAL A 249 0.70 -0.53 -27.30
CA VAL A 249 1.81 0.38 -27.63
C VAL A 249 1.77 0.69 -29.12
N VAL A 250 1.81 1.97 -29.45
CA VAL A 250 1.94 2.48 -30.81
C VAL A 250 3.27 3.22 -30.93
N ASN A 251 4.21 2.64 -31.68
CA ASN A 251 5.52 3.26 -31.88
C ASN A 251 5.43 4.44 -32.87
N LEU A 252 6.06 5.56 -32.51
CA LEU A 252 6.09 6.80 -33.28
C LEU A 252 7.42 7.03 -34.00
N SER A 253 8.51 6.37 -33.58
CA SER A 253 9.81 6.45 -34.26
C SER A 253 9.79 5.72 -35.61
N GLY A 254 10.10 6.43 -36.71
CA GLY A 254 10.27 5.81 -38.05
C GLY A 254 9.47 6.43 -39.22
N GLY A 255 8.82 7.58 -39.04
CA GLY A 255 8.18 8.36 -40.13
C GLY A 255 6.92 7.73 -40.76
N LYS A 256 6.73 6.41 -40.63
CA LYS A 256 5.50 5.67 -40.94
C LYS A 256 4.96 5.08 -39.64
N ARG A 257 4.01 5.77 -39.00
CA ARG A 257 3.10 5.15 -38.00
C ARG A 257 2.60 3.83 -38.60
N ARG A 258 2.75 2.65 -37.94
CA ARG A 258 1.89 1.46 -38.18
C ARG A 258 2.10 0.19 -37.37
N ALA A 259 3.14 0.03 -36.53
CA ALA A 259 3.18 -1.13 -35.63
C ALA A 259 2.38 -0.82 -34.36
N VAL A 260 1.21 -1.45 -34.24
CA VAL A 260 0.40 -1.47 -33.02
C VAL A 260 0.61 -2.83 -32.38
N ASP A 261 1.12 -2.85 -31.17
CA ASP A 261 1.34 -4.07 -30.41
C ASP A 261 0.44 -4.04 -29.18
N SER A 262 -0.43 -5.03 -29.03
CA SER A 262 -1.34 -5.16 -27.89
C SER A 262 -1.02 -6.44 -27.14
N ARG A 263 -0.75 -6.30 -25.85
CA ARG A 263 -0.27 -7.39 -25.00
C ARG A 263 -1.01 -7.39 -23.67
N PRO A 264 -1.48 -8.55 -23.19
CA PRO A 264 -2.14 -8.61 -21.90
C PRO A 264 -1.11 -8.56 -20.76
N LEU A 265 -1.53 -8.12 -19.57
CA LEU A 265 -0.71 -8.17 -18.36
C LEU A 265 -0.44 -9.61 -17.91
N ILE A 266 -1.45 -10.48 -17.97
CA ILE A 266 -1.29 -11.94 -17.83
C ILE A 266 -2.00 -12.64 -19.00
N GLY A 267 -1.52 -13.80 -19.44
CA GLY A 267 -2.12 -14.50 -20.57
C GLY A 267 -3.52 -15.09 -20.30
N GLY A 268 -3.91 -15.15 -19.03
CA GLY A 268 -5.15 -15.76 -18.55
C GLY A 268 -4.88 -16.51 -17.25
N TYR A 269 -5.94 -17.02 -16.62
CA TYR A 269 -5.80 -17.88 -15.44
C TYR A 269 -6.89 -18.96 -15.41
N SER A 270 -6.63 -20.04 -14.68
CA SER A 270 -7.62 -21.05 -14.31
C SER A 270 -7.49 -21.42 -12.84
N VAL A 271 -8.61 -21.73 -12.20
CA VAL A 271 -8.63 -22.22 -10.82
C VAL A 271 -8.60 -23.75 -10.88
N VAL A 272 -7.47 -24.34 -10.52
CA VAL A 272 -7.23 -25.80 -10.63
C VAL A 272 -7.92 -26.54 -9.49
N SER A 273 -7.91 -25.98 -8.28
CA SER A 273 -8.61 -26.53 -7.12
C SER A 273 -9.25 -25.44 -6.27
N ARG A 274 -10.31 -25.81 -5.57
CA ARG A 274 -10.92 -25.03 -4.49
C ARG A 274 -10.91 -25.85 -3.20
N THR A 275 -10.80 -25.16 -2.08
CA THR A 275 -10.96 -25.75 -0.75
C THR A 275 -12.40 -26.23 -0.53
N GLY A 276 -12.64 -27.05 0.50
CA GLY A 276 -14.01 -27.47 0.88
C GLY A 276 -14.96 -26.31 1.24
N ALA A 277 -14.42 -25.14 1.54
CA ALA A 277 -15.18 -23.90 1.77
C ALA A 277 -15.37 -23.06 0.48
N ASN A 278 -15.17 -23.65 -0.70
CA ASN A 278 -15.27 -23.03 -2.03
C ASN A 278 -14.32 -21.84 -2.29
N LYS A 279 -13.28 -21.68 -1.48
CA LYS A 279 -12.22 -20.68 -1.72
C LYS A 279 -11.19 -21.21 -2.70
N ILE A 280 -10.65 -20.34 -3.56
CA ILE A 280 -9.56 -20.69 -4.47
C ILE A 280 -8.36 -21.25 -3.70
N ASP A 281 -7.79 -22.34 -4.20
CA ASP A 281 -6.64 -23.01 -3.59
C ASP A 281 -5.46 -23.03 -4.56
N LEU A 282 -5.48 -23.86 -5.59
CA LEU A 282 -4.44 -23.88 -6.62
C LEU A 282 -4.88 -23.06 -7.83
N VAL A 283 -4.05 -22.10 -8.25
CA VAL A 283 -4.30 -21.26 -9.42
C VAL A 283 -3.22 -21.53 -10.45
N GLU A 284 -3.62 -21.56 -11.72
CA GLU A 284 -2.72 -21.56 -12.86
C GLU A 284 -2.82 -20.23 -13.58
N ILE A 285 -1.69 -19.55 -13.78
CA ILE A 285 -1.60 -18.28 -14.52
C ILE A 285 -0.73 -18.50 -15.76
N THR A 286 -1.26 -18.19 -16.93
CA THR A 286 -0.50 -18.25 -18.19
C THR A 286 0.41 -17.02 -18.27
N ILE A 287 1.72 -17.26 -18.40
CA ILE A 287 2.71 -16.18 -18.53
C ILE A 287 2.60 -15.61 -19.95
N PRO A 288 2.40 -14.29 -20.12
CA PRO A 288 2.23 -13.72 -21.45
C PRO A 288 3.55 -13.76 -22.23
N ASP A 289 3.45 -13.92 -23.56
CA ASP A 289 4.57 -14.09 -24.48
C ASP A 289 5.68 -13.06 -24.31
N TRP A 290 5.30 -11.81 -24.08
CA TRP A 290 6.23 -10.72 -23.98
C TRP A 290 7.07 -10.79 -22.69
N VAL A 291 6.47 -11.19 -21.56
CA VAL A 291 7.21 -11.43 -20.30
C VAL A 291 8.12 -12.63 -20.46
N TYR A 292 7.58 -13.74 -20.98
CA TYR A 292 8.34 -14.98 -21.14
C TYR A 292 9.57 -14.75 -22.03
N LYS A 293 9.41 -14.11 -23.19
CA LYS A 293 10.54 -13.76 -24.07
C LYS A 293 11.53 -12.81 -23.38
N SER A 294 11.05 -11.83 -22.63
CA SER A 294 11.90 -10.85 -21.95
C SER A 294 12.77 -11.49 -20.87
N VAL A 295 12.24 -12.45 -20.11
CA VAL A 295 12.95 -13.10 -18.99
C VAL A 295 13.75 -14.33 -19.43
N VAL A 296 13.17 -15.21 -20.25
CA VAL A 296 13.75 -16.51 -20.60
C VAL A 296 14.71 -16.39 -21.80
N THR A 297 14.28 -15.72 -22.86
CA THR A 297 15.02 -15.69 -24.15
C THR A 297 16.13 -14.64 -24.18
N THR A 298 16.11 -13.65 -23.28
CA THR A 298 17.13 -12.60 -23.26
C THR A 298 18.47 -13.13 -22.72
N GLU A 299 19.45 -13.30 -23.62
CA GLU A 299 20.78 -13.81 -23.29
C GLU A 299 21.65 -12.81 -22.52
N LYS A 300 21.54 -11.50 -22.80
CA LYS A 300 22.47 -10.49 -22.28
C LYS A 300 22.12 -10.02 -20.86
N ARG A 301 21.03 -9.27 -20.73
CA ARG A 301 20.63 -8.66 -19.46
C ARG A 301 19.13 -8.70 -19.34
N ILE A 302 18.65 -9.48 -18.37
CA ILE A 302 17.24 -9.54 -18.01
C ILE A 302 16.83 -8.13 -17.52
N PRO A 303 15.82 -7.48 -18.12
CA PRO A 303 15.42 -6.10 -17.79
C PRO A 303 14.57 -6.06 -16.51
N LEU A 304 15.01 -6.76 -15.46
CA LEU A 304 14.35 -6.81 -14.17
C LEU A 304 15.18 -6.08 -13.12
N LEU A 305 14.52 -5.29 -12.28
CA LEU A 305 15.11 -4.69 -11.09
C LEU A 305 14.58 -5.38 -9.84
N THR A 306 15.46 -5.56 -8.86
CA THR A 306 15.07 -6.10 -7.55
C THR A 306 14.50 -4.99 -6.69
N LEU A 307 13.34 -5.21 -6.09
CA LEU A 307 12.69 -4.32 -5.13
C LEU A 307 12.90 -4.84 -3.71
N HIS A 308 12.75 -3.95 -2.73
CA HIS A 308 12.70 -4.30 -1.31
C HIS A 308 11.39 -5.04 -0.99
N GLN A 309 11.42 -6.07 -0.16
CA GLN A 309 10.24 -6.88 0.18
C GLN A 309 9.13 -6.06 0.86
N ASP A 310 9.50 -5.07 1.68
CA ASP A 310 8.57 -4.11 2.28
C ASP A 310 7.80 -3.24 1.27
N TYR A 311 8.11 -3.28 -0.03
CA TYR A 311 7.30 -2.65 -1.08
C TYR A 311 5.80 -2.98 -0.91
N PHE A 312 5.47 -4.24 -0.59
CA PHE A 312 4.09 -4.68 -0.41
C PHE A 312 3.39 -4.06 0.80
N LEU A 313 4.16 -3.53 1.75
CA LEU A 313 3.63 -2.83 2.92
C LEU A 313 3.30 -1.37 2.63
N ILE A 314 3.76 -0.79 1.52
CA ILE A 314 3.36 0.57 1.14
C ILE A 314 1.84 0.58 0.91
N SER A 315 1.13 1.34 1.75
CA SER A 315 -0.33 1.27 1.86
C SER A 315 -1.07 2.14 0.84
N SER A 316 -0.36 3.07 0.21
CA SER A 316 -0.89 4.04 -0.76
C SER A 316 -0.50 3.64 -2.19
N GLY A 317 -1.45 3.80 -3.12
CA GLY A 317 -1.17 3.51 -4.53
C GLY A 317 -0.16 4.47 -5.14
N ILE A 318 -0.23 5.75 -4.78
CA ILE A 318 0.78 6.75 -5.17
C ILE A 318 2.17 6.37 -4.64
N GLY A 319 2.28 5.89 -3.40
CA GLY A 319 3.56 5.50 -2.82
C GLY A 319 4.21 4.32 -3.53
N ARG A 320 3.41 3.31 -3.90
CA ARG A 320 3.89 2.17 -4.69
C ARG A 320 4.37 2.60 -6.09
N PHE A 321 3.61 3.48 -6.75
CA PHE A 321 4.06 4.06 -8.02
C PHE A 321 5.37 4.84 -7.86
N ILE A 322 5.48 5.72 -6.86
CA ILE A 322 6.69 6.50 -6.59
C ILE A 322 7.88 5.59 -6.28
N TYR A 323 7.69 4.52 -5.48
CA TYR A 323 8.78 3.57 -5.19
C TYR A 323 9.32 2.93 -6.47
N ARG A 324 8.44 2.45 -7.36
CA ARG A 324 8.84 1.85 -8.65
C ARG A 324 9.58 2.85 -9.53
N LEU A 325 9.07 4.08 -9.61
CA LEU A 325 9.70 5.15 -10.37
C LEU A 325 11.07 5.53 -9.80
N ALA A 326 11.19 5.65 -8.47
CA ALA A 326 12.46 5.91 -7.78
C ALA A 326 13.46 4.79 -8.07
N ARG A 327 13.03 3.53 -8.00
CA ARG A 327 13.88 2.38 -8.29
C ARG A 327 14.44 2.40 -9.71
N LYS A 328 13.63 2.81 -10.68
CA LYS A 328 14.06 2.95 -12.06
C LYS A 328 14.96 4.17 -12.29
N ALA A 329 14.53 5.33 -11.82
CA ALA A 329 15.11 6.61 -12.21
C ALA A 329 16.27 7.05 -11.31
N ALA A 330 16.11 6.95 -9.99
CA ALA A 330 17.18 7.25 -9.05
C ALA A 330 18.15 6.07 -8.97
N GLY A 331 17.65 4.83 -9.00
CA GLY A 331 18.51 3.65 -8.96
C GLY A 331 19.35 3.59 -7.68
N ARG A 332 20.65 3.86 -7.80
CA ARG A 332 21.62 3.98 -6.69
C ARG A 332 21.96 5.42 -6.32
N ASP A 333 21.49 6.39 -7.10
CA ASP A 333 21.79 7.80 -6.98
C ASP A 333 20.52 8.57 -6.59
N GLU A 334 20.28 9.71 -7.23
CA GLU A 334 19.12 10.57 -7.05
C GLU A 334 18.41 10.87 -8.38
N ALA A 335 17.12 11.19 -8.31
CA ALA A 335 16.35 11.66 -9.45
C ALA A 335 15.31 12.69 -9.04
N GLN A 336 14.97 13.59 -9.98
CA GLN A 336 13.97 14.62 -9.77
C GLN A 336 12.91 14.60 -10.86
N TYR A 337 11.64 14.74 -10.47
CA TYR A 337 10.51 14.87 -11.38
C TYR A 337 9.61 16.02 -10.93
N SER A 338 9.13 16.84 -11.88
CA SER A 338 8.09 17.81 -11.57
C SER A 338 6.79 17.10 -11.19
N ILE A 339 5.98 17.74 -10.33
CA ILE A 339 4.69 17.19 -9.92
C ILE A 339 3.79 16.94 -11.13
N ARG A 340 3.82 17.84 -12.13
CA ARG A 340 3.10 17.65 -13.40
C ARG A 340 3.51 16.39 -14.15
N GLU A 341 4.81 16.10 -14.23
CA GLU A 341 5.30 14.90 -14.93
C GLU A 341 4.95 13.63 -14.16
N LEU A 342 5.02 13.66 -12.82
CA LEU A 342 4.55 12.57 -11.97
C LEU A 342 3.06 12.30 -12.19
N HIS A 343 2.23 13.34 -12.20
CA HIS A 343 0.80 13.21 -12.44
C HIS A 343 0.53 12.51 -13.78
N LYS A 344 1.20 12.95 -14.85
CA LYS A 344 1.10 12.35 -16.18
C LYS A 344 1.53 10.88 -16.20
N ARG A 345 2.66 10.54 -15.58
CA ARG A 345 3.20 9.16 -15.57
C ARG A 345 2.44 8.21 -14.66
N SER A 346 1.82 8.74 -13.61
CA SER A 346 1.08 7.96 -12.62
C SER A 346 -0.25 7.42 -13.13
N GLY A 347 -0.77 7.98 -14.22
CA GLY A 347 -2.09 7.62 -14.74
C GLY A 347 -3.25 8.01 -13.82
N SER A 348 -3.01 8.90 -12.84
CA SER A 348 -4.04 9.33 -11.89
C SER A 348 -5.17 10.07 -12.60
N THR A 349 -6.42 9.69 -12.29
CA THR A 349 -7.63 10.38 -12.78
C THR A 349 -7.99 11.61 -11.95
N GLN A 350 -7.28 11.87 -10.86
CA GLN A 350 -7.49 13.05 -10.03
C GLN A 350 -7.02 14.32 -10.75
N GLU A 351 -7.63 15.46 -10.41
CA GLU A 351 -7.10 16.76 -10.83
C GLU A 351 -5.68 16.99 -10.29
N LEU A 352 -4.84 17.66 -11.08
CA LEU A 352 -3.44 17.93 -10.74
C LEU A 352 -3.28 18.57 -9.35
N ARG A 353 -4.16 19.50 -8.98
CA ARG A 353 -4.11 20.16 -7.67
C ARG A 353 -4.30 19.17 -6.51
N LYS A 354 -5.23 18.23 -6.66
CA LYS A 354 -5.51 17.20 -5.66
C LYS A 354 -4.38 16.17 -5.61
N PHE A 355 -3.88 15.75 -6.77
CA PHE A 355 -2.71 14.88 -6.84
C PHE A 355 -1.49 15.51 -6.16
N ALA A 356 -1.24 16.81 -6.40
CA ALA A 356 -0.16 17.55 -5.76
C ALA A 356 -0.33 17.61 -4.24
N TYR A 357 -1.56 17.82 -3.76
CA TYR A 357 -1.87 17.78 -2.33
C TYR A 357 -1.58 16.39 -1.73
N ASP A 358 -2.12 15.33 -2.33
CA ASP A 358 -1.93 13.95 -1.87
C ASP A 358 -0.44 13.55 -1.89
N LEU A 359 0.32 14.00 -2.89
CA LEU A 359 1.77 13.79 -2.97
C LEU A 359 2.52 14.53 -1.86
N ARG A 360 2.19 15.79 -1.57
CA ARG A 360 2.81 16.53 -0.46
C ARG A 360 2.53 15.87 0.87
N GLU A 361 1.30 15.45 1.09
CA GLU A 361 0.91 14.73 2.30
C GLU A 361 1.69 13.41 2.42
N PHE A 362 1.83 12.67 1.30
CA PHE A 362 2.62 11.46 1.26
C PHE A 362 4.10 11.70 1.61
N VAL A 363 4.75 12.70 1.00
CA VAL A 363 6.16 13.04 1.26
C VAL A 363 6.37 13.51 2.71
N ASN A 364 5.42 14.26 3.28
CA ASN A 364 5.48 14.67 4.68
C ASN A 364 5.42 13.44 5.61
N ARG A 365 4.48 12.52 5.37
CA ARG A 365 4.38 11.27 6.14
C ARG A 365 5.64 10.40 6.02
N THR A 366 6.32 10.41 4.87
CA THR A 366 7.58 9.66 4.72
C THR A 366 8.75 10.24 5.53
N GLN A 367 8.68 11.51 5.98
CA GLN A 367 9.71 12.05 6.87
C GLN A 367 9.67 11.38 8.24
N ALA A 368 8.47 11.12 8.76
CA ALA A 368 8.27 10.44 10.04
C ALA A 368 8.32 8.91 9.91
N PHE A 369 7.79 8.37 8.80
CA PHE A 369 7.73 6.94 8.52
C PHE A 369 8.31 6.65 7.13
N PRO A 370 9.65 6.53 7.02
CA PRO A 370 10.32 6.34 5.74
C PRO A 370 9.82 5.11 4.99
N MET A 371 9.70 5.23 3.68
CA MET A 371 9.49 4.09 2.79
C MET A 371 10.82 3.38 2.51
N PRO A 372 10.81 2.12 2.07
CA PRO A 372 12.05 1.35 1.88
C PRO A 372 12.98 2.02 0.87
N ASP A 373 14.29 1.83 1.03
CA ASP A 373 15.37 2.24 0.12
C ASP A 373 15.57 3.74 -0.19
N TYR A 374 14.52 4.56 -0.18
CA TYR A 374 14.54 5.90 -0.77
C TYR A 374 14.02 6.96 0.19
N ASP A 375 14.74 8.08 0.28
CA ASP A 375 14.27 9.31 0.89
C ASP A 375 13.53 10.14 -0.15
N LEU A 376 12.41 10.73 0.26
CA LEU A 376 11.64 11.65 -0.55
C LEU A 376 11.71 13.04 0.03
N SER A 377 11.88 14.05 -0.81
CA SER A 377 11.77 15.46 -0.43
C SER A 377 11.16 16.25 -1.57
N LEU A 378 10.62 17.43 -1.27
CA LEU A 378 10.12 18.35 -2.28
C LEU A 378 11.09 19.53 -2.38
N VAL A 379 11.52 19.82 -3.60
CA VAL A 379 12.42 20.93 -3.90
C VAL A 379 11.73 21.92 -4.84
N GLU A 380 12.08 23.20 -4.74
CA GLU A 380 11.60 24.20 -5.67
C GLU A 380 12.24 24.01 -7.05
N GLY A 381 11.44 24.16 -8.09
CA GLY A 381 11.89 24.18 -9.49
C GLY A 381 11.53 25.51 -10.14
N LYS A 382 12.14 25.80 -11.31
CA LYS A 382 11.88 27.04 -12.06
C LYS A 382 10.40 27.31 -12.33
N ASP A 383 9.65 26.27 -12.71
CA ASP A 383 8.25 26.39 -13.14
C ASP A 383 7.25 25.63 -12.25
N ASP A 384 7.69 24.56 -11.59
CA ASP A 384 6.86 23.71 -10.72
C ASP A 384 7.74 23.08 -9.64
N GLN A 385 7.12 22.78 -8.50
CA GLN A 385 7.74 22.01 -7.43
C GLN A 385 8.14 20.62 -7.97
N LYS A 386 9.25 20.09 -7.48
CA LYS A 386 9.76 18.79 -7.90
C LYS A 386 9.84 17.84 -6.73
N LEU A 387 9.48 16.58 -6.97
CA LEU A 387 9.83 15.49 -6.08
C LEU A 387 11.29 15.12 -6.33
N HIS A 388 12.08 15.15 -5.26
CA HIS A 388 13.44 14.65 -5.22
C HIS A 388 13.45 13.29 -4.51
N MET A 389 13.98 12.28 -5.20
CA MET A 389 14.06 10.90 -4.74
C MET A 389 15.53 10.53 -4.65
N ARG A 390 16.01 10.16 -3.46
CA ARG A 390 17.42 9.81 -3.24
C ARG A 390 17.54 8.42 -2.62
N ARG A 391 18.43 7.58 -3.14
CA ARG A 391 18.75 6.30 -2.51
C ARG A 391 19.40 6.52 -1.14
N ARG A 392 18.89 5.87 -0.09
CA ARG A 392 19.53 5.85 1.23
C ARG A 392 20.81 5.02 1.19
N GLY A 393 21.85 5.49 1.88
CA GLY A 393 23.11 4.76 2.04
C GLY A 393 22.95 3.51 2.89
N ASP A 394 23.88 2.56 2.77
CA ASP A 394 23.80 1.26 3.46
C ASP A 394 23.80 1.39 5.00
N ASP A 395 24.38 2.46 5.54
CA ASP A 395 24.36 2.76 6.98
C ASP A 395 23.00 3.32 7.45
N ASP A 396 22.35 4.15 6.62
CA ASP A 396 21.02 4.73 6.91
C ASP A 396 19.90 3.67 6.80
N LEU A 397 20.09 2.64 5.99
CA LEU A 397 19.15 1.53 5.84
C LEU A 397 19.03 0.73 7.15
N LYS A 398 20.16 0.44 7.81
CA LYS A 398 20.20 -0.31 9.09
C LYS A 398 19.50 0.44 10.24
N ALA A 399 19.68 1.76 10.33
CA ALA A 399 19.04 2.58 11.35
C ALA A 399 17.50 2.57 11.23
N SER A 400 16.99 2.54 10.00
CA SER A 400 15.53 2.51 9.76
C SER A 400 14.88 1.15 10.00
N THR A 401 15.64 0.05 9.87
CA THR A 401 15.14 -1.30 10.22
C THR A 401 14.98 -1.44 11.74
N GLY A 402 15.85 -0.78 12.52
CA GLY A 402 15.75 -0.74 13.99
C GLY A 402 14.48 -0.03 14.50
N LEU A 403 14.13 1.13 13.93
CA LEU A 403 12.91 1.86 14.31
C LEU A 403 11.60 1.11 14.02
N LEU A 404 11.58 0.22 13.02
CA LEU A 404 10.40 -0.57 12.69
C LEU A 404 10.27 -1.82 13.59
N ALA A 405 11.39 -2.41 14.02
CA ALA A 405 11.41 -3.60 14.88
C ALA A 405 11.01 -3.31 16.33
N GLU A 406 11.38 -2.15 16.88
CA GLU A 406 11.11 -1.80 18.29
C GLU A 406 9.63 -1.49 18.60
N THR A 407 8.77 -1.40 17.58
CA THR A 407 7.32 -1.14 17.78
C THR A 407 6.45 -2.40 17.74
N GLY A 408 7.05 -3.59 17.62
CA GLY A 408 6.37 -4.89 17.54
C GLY A 408 6.24 -5.66 18.85
N ASP A 409 7.00 -5.30 19.89
CA ASP A 409 6.95 -5.92 21.22
C ASP A 409 6.57 -4.88 22.28
N ALA A 410 5.28 -4.63 22.46
CA ALA A 410 4.74 -3.96 23.64
C ALA A 410 3.29 -4.36 23.92
#